data_AF-A0AAD4BVU1-F1
#
_entry.id   AF-A0AAD4BVU1-F1
#
_cell.length_a   1.000
_cell.length_b   1.000
_cell.length_c   1.000
_cell.angle_alpha   90.00
_cell.angle_beta   90.00
_cell.angle_gamma   90.00
#
_symmetry.space_group_name_H-M   'P 1'
#
loop_
_entity.id
_entity.type
_entity.pdbx_description
1 polymer ?
#
loop_
_entity_poly.entity_id
_entity_poly.type
_entity_poly.pdbx_seq_one_letter_code
_entity_poly.pdbx_strand_id
1 'polypeptide(L)' 'MCKQIAEGTRWLKCGHFQRHLVVAIMDCDSARCERSYRHPPNCRQPNCTKNFGDEIQRSVDDVNEFCFQCRMAMSRRR' A
#
# COMPACT_ATOMS: atom_id res chain seq x y z
N MET A 1 7.95 -10.77 -1.38
CA MET A 1 8.19 -9.63 -0.47
C MET A 1 6.95 -9.47 0.38
N CYS A 2 7.08 -9.11 1.67
CA CYS A 2 5.92 -8.85 2.52
C CYS A 2 5.10 -7.71 1.93
N LYS A 3 3.78 -7.72 2.10
CA LYS A 3 2.88 -6.71 1.56
C LYS A 3 2.18 -5.96 2.69
N GLN A 4 2.02 -4.66 2.55
CA GLN A 4 1.18 -3.89 3.48
C GLN A 4 -0.28 -4.05 3.08
N ILE A 5 -1.15 -4.24 4.06
CA ILE A 5 -2.60 -4.20 3.88
C ILE A 5 -3.04 -2.83 4.36
N ALA A 6 -3.52 -2.01 3.43
CA ALA A 6 -3.96 -0.65 3.67
C ALA A 6 -5.48 -0.56 3.58
N GLU A 7 -6.07 0.15 4.53
CA GLU A 7 -7.48 0.52 4.51
C GLU A 7 -7.65 1.97 4.09
N GLY A 8 -8.71 2.24 3.32
CA GLY A 8 -8.93 3.55 2.75
C GLY A 8 -10.23 3.67 1.94
N THR A 9 -10.44 4.84 1.38
CA THR A 9 -11.60 5.16 0.55
C THR A 9 -11.25 5.02 -0.93
N ARG A 10 -12.14 4.39 -1.71
CA ARG A 10 -12.01 4.34 -3.18
C ARG A 10 -12.95 5.35 -3.84
N TRP A 11 -12.39 6.20 -4.68
CA TRP A 11 -13.11 7.27 -5.36
C TRP A 11 -13.50 6.80 -6.76
N LEU A 12 -14.78 6.51 -6.97
CA LEU A 12 -15.25 5.76 -8.15
C LEU A 12 -15.10 6.56 -9.46
N LYS A 13 -15.23 7.89 -9.43
CA LYS A 13 -15.13 8.69 -10.67
C LYS A 13 -13.71 8.79 -11.24
N CYS A 14 -12.67 8.59 -10.41
CA CYS A 14 -11.26 8.60 -10.87
C CYS A 14 -10.51 7.29 -10.61
N GLY A 15 -11.11 6.31 -9.94
CA GLY A 15 -10.48 5.04 -9.59
C GLY A 15 -9.38 5.14 -8.53
N HIS A 16 -9.13 6.33 -7.96
CA HIS A 16 -8.07 6.52 -6.97
C HIS A 16 -8.46 5.92 -5.62
N PHE A 17 -7.49 5.25 -5.00
CA PHE A 17 -7.57 4.81 -3.61
C PHE A 17 -6.86 5.81 -2.72
N GLN A 18 -7.58 6.33 -1.72
CA GLN A 18 -7.04 7.20 -0.69
C GLN A 18 -6.78 6.39 0.57
N ARG A 19 -5.50 6.09 0.81
CA ARG A 19 -5.07 5.37 2.02
C ARG A 19 -5.34 6.19 3.28
N HIS A 20 -5.97 5.55 4.27
CA HIS A 20 -6.13 6.10 5.62
C HIS A 20 -5.01 5.58 6.54
N LEU A 21 -4.85 4.26 6.60
CA LEU A 21 -3.84 3.61 7.43
C LEU A 21 -3.41 2.25 6.86
N VAL A 22 -2.27 1.75 7.35
CA VAL A 22 -1.84 0.36 7.16
C VAL A 22 -2.29 -0.42 8.39
N VAL A 23 -3.15 -1.42 8.19
CA VAL A 23 -3.75 -2.21 9.29
C VAL A 23 -3.01 -3.51 9.58
N ALA A 24 -2.31 -4.04 8.58
CA ALA A 24 -1.56 -5.28 8.73
C ALA A 24 -0.41 -5.37 7.73
N ILE A 25 0.51 -6.29 8.02
CA ILE A 25 1.56 -6.72 7.10
C ILE A 25 1.32 -8.19 6.82
N MET A 26 1.13 -8.53 5.55
CA MET A 26 1.09 -9.92 5.09
C MET A 26 2.52 -10.40 4.88
N ASP A 27 2.91 -11.37 5.70
CA ASP A 27 4.21 -12.04 5.61
C ASP A 27 4.35 -12.78 4.27
N CYS A 28 5.56 -12.81 3.72
CA CYS A 28 5.85 -13.49 2.46
C CYS A 28 6.59 -14.82 2.62
N ASP A 29 6.80 -15.25 3.86
CA ASP A 29 7.37 -16.54 4.25
C ASP A 29 8.80 -16.79 3.72
N SER A 30 9.48 -15.71 3.30
CA SER A 30 10.81 -15.78 2.68
C SER A 30 11.93 -15.47 3.68
N ALA A 31 12.94 -16.33 3.77
CA ALA A 31 14.15 -16.07 4.56
C ALA A 31 15.07 -14.99 3.93
N ARG A 32 14.78 -14.53 2.71
CA ARG A 32 15.52 -13.48 2.00
C ARG A 32 14.84 -12.10 2.09
N CYS A 33 13.78 -11.95 2.87
CA CYS A 33 13.07 -10.68 3.05
C CYS A 33 13.23 -10.18 4.47
N GLU A 34 13.89 -9.04 4.69
CA GLU A 34 14.17 -8.49 6.02
C GLU A 34 12.89 -8.16 6.82
N ARG A 35 11.74 -8.06 6.14
CA ARG A 35 10.43 -7.85 6.76
C ARG A 35 9.69 -9.13 7.11
N SER A 36 10.20 -10.28 6.69
CA SER A 36 9.59 -11.58 6.91
C SER A 36 9.97 -12.11 8.27
N TYR A 37 9.03 -12.77 8.95
CA TYR A 37 9.31 -13.46 10.21
C TYR A 37 10.37 -14.56 10.05
N ARG A 38 10.49 -15.15 8.84
CA ARG A 38 11.49 -16.20 8.55
C ARG A 38 12.91 -15.67 8.32
N HIS A 39 13.11 -14.35 8.27
CA HIS A 39 14.44 -13.81 8.01
C HIS A 39 15.32 -13.86 9.26
N PRO A 40 16.54 -14.43 9.16
CA PRO A 40 17.40 -14.57 10.34
C PRO A 40 17.87 -13.20 10.85
N PRO A 41 17.91 -12.96 12.18
CA PRO A 41 18.24 -11.65 12.75
C PRO A 41 19.67 -11.19 12.45
N ASN A 42 20.59 -12.13 12.20
CA ASN A 42 22.01 -11.85 11.94
C ASN A 42 22.39 -12.03 10.45
N CYS A 43 21.43 -11.90 9.53
CA CYS A 43 21.70 -12.04 8.10
C CYS A 43 22.65 -10.93 7.60
N ARG A 44 23.73 -11.30 6.93
CA ARG A 44 24.67 -10.37 6.26
C ARG A 44 24.59 -10.44 4.74
N GLN A 45 23.60 -11.14 4.20
CA GLN A 45 23.47 -11.28 2.75
C GLN A 45 23.10 -9.92 2.14
N PRO A 46 23.84 -9.43 1.13
CA PRO A 46 23.59 -8.12 0.55
C PRO A 46 22.33 -8.09 -0.34
N ASN A 47 21.80 -9.26 -0.71
CA ASN A 47 20.71 -9.43 -1.67
C ASN A 47 19.34 -9.69 -0.98
N CYS A 48 19.21 -9.37 0.30
CA CYS A 48 17.93 -9.45 1.00
C CYS A 48 17.02 -8.30 0.56
N THR A 49 15.73 -8.61 0.41
CA THR A 49 14.70 -7.61 0.13
C THR A 49 14.39 -6.81 1.40
N LYS A 50 14.54 -5.49 1.31
CA LYS A 50 14.30 -4.57 2.45
C LYS A 50 12.93 -3.88 2.44
N ASN A 51 12.34 -3.78 1.25
CA ASN A 51 11.10 -3.04 1.01
C ASN A 51 9.88 -3.97 0.99
N PHE A 52 8.72 -3.37 1.25
CA PHE A 52 7.43 -4.03 1.02
C PHE A 52 7.15 -4.12 -0.49
N GLY A 53 6.38 -5.14 -0.87
CA GLY A 53 5.83 -5.25 -2.22
C GLY A 53 4.58 -4.41 -2.40
N ASP A 54 3.84 -4.70 -3.48
CA ASP A 54 2.62 -3.98 -3.80
C ASP A 54 1.65 -3.99 -2.62
N GLU A 55 1.14 -2.81 -2.29
CA GLU A 55 0.16 -2.61 -1.23
C GLU A 55 -1.16 -3.29 -1.62
N ILE A 56 -1.71 -4.06 -0.68
CA ILE A 56 -3.06 -4.61 -0.78
C ILE A 56 -4.02 -3.53 -0.30
N GLN A 57 -4.84 -3.02 -1.20
CA GLN A 57 -5.81 -1.98 -0.91
C GLN A 57 -7.16 -2.59 -0.55
N ARG A 58 -7.63 -2.33 0.67
CA ARG A 58 -8.95 -2.69 1.15
C ARG A 58 -9.82 -1.44 1.24
N SER A 59 -10.83 -1.34 0.38
CA SER A 59 -11.83 -0.28 0.50
C SER A 59 -12.68 -0.52 1.75
N VAL A 60 -12.68 0.45 2.66
CA VAL A 60 -13.64 0.49 3.77
C VAL A 60 -14.85 1.35 3.43
N ASP A 61 -14.71 2.18 2.39
CA ASP A 61 -15.75 3.06 1.87
C ASP A 61 -15.52 3.33 0.38
N ASP A 62 -16.60 3.42 -0.38
CA ASP A 62 -16.60 3.70 -1.81
C ASP A 62 -17.40 4.98 -2.09
N VAL A 63 -16.73 6.04 -2.53
CA VAL A 63 -17.35 7.35 -2.78
C VAL A 63 -17.53 7.57 -4.28
N ASN A 64 -18.77 7.79 -4.71
CA ASN A 64 -19.10 8.11 -6.11
C ASN A 64 -18.80 9.57 -6.49
N GLU A 65 -17.56 10.03 -6.24
CA GLU A 65 -17.11 11.38 -6.55
C GLU A 65 -15.63 11.37 -6.99
N PHE A 66 -15.11 12.50 -7.44
CA PHE A 66 -13.68 12.68 -7.67
C PHE A 66 -12.94 12.91 -6.35
N CYS A 67 -11.77 12.28 -6.20
CA CYS A 67 -10.90 12.56 -5.06
C CYS A 67 -10.47 14.03 -5.01
N PHE A 68 -10.07 14.51 -3.83
CA PHE A 68 -9.69 15.90 -3.61
C PHE A 68 -8.64 16.41 -4.62
N GLN A 69 -7.62 15.61 -4.89
CA GLN A 69 -6.56 15.97 -5.85
C GLN A 69 -7.09 16.12 -7.28
N CYS A 70 -7.98 15.21 -7.72
CA CYS A 70 -8.62 15.31 -9.03
C CYS A 70 -9.52 16.54 -9.13
N ARG A 71 -10.31 16.84 -8.08
CA ARG A 71 -11.15 18.05 -8.04
C ARG A 71 -10.31 19.32 -8.16
N MET A 72 -9.22 19.43 -7.39
CA MET A 72 -8.29 20.56 -7.46
C MET A 72 -7.62 20.70 -8.83
N ALA A 73 -7.22 19.58 -9.45
CA ALA A 73 -6.63 19.59 -10.79
C ALA A 73 -7.61 20.08 -11.86
N MET A 74 -8.91 19.74 -11.75
CA MET A 74 -9.95 20.26 -12.65
C MET A 74 -10.19 21.75 -12.46
N SER A 75 -10.21 22.23 -11.21
CA SER A 75 -10.40 23.66 -10.92
C SER A 75 -9.27 24.53 -11.46
N ARG A 76 -8.02 24.04 -11.47
CA ARG A 76 -6.86 24.77 -12.04
C ARG A 76 -6.85 24.84 -13.57
N ARG A 77 -7.68 24.05 -14.26
CA ARG A 77 -7.79 24.04 -15.72
C ARG A 77 -8.91 24.93 -16.27
N ARG A 78 -9.69 25.55 -15.39
CA ARG A 78 -10.65 26.60 -15.72
C ARG A 78 -10.00 27.96 -15.55
#